data_AF-A0A0K0ESE6-F1
#
_entry.id   AF-A0A0K0ESE6-F1
#
_cell.length_a   1.000
_cell.length_b   1.000
_cell.length_c   1.000
_cell.angle_alpha   90.00
_cell.angle_beta   90.00
_cell.angle_gamma   90.00
#
_symmetry.space_group_name_H-M   'P 1'
#
loop_
_entity.id
_entity.type
_entity.pdbx_description
1 polymer ?
#
loop_
_entity_poly.entity_id
_entity_poly.type
_entity_poly.pdbx_seq_one_letter_code
_entity_poly.pdbx_strand_id
1 'polypeptide(L)'
;MIFEGDNVQFIEEIFGKNLQNISKNNNAAILASSNNVVNFIKKTVLDKYFKDQITYYSDDNLYFENNYKKNADKLGITTDLLNTFNSSRYSQHNLTIAKACIMICLRN
;
A
#
# COMPACT_ATOMS: atom_id res chain seq x y z
N MET A 1 2.90 2.13 -24.76
CA MET A 1 4.37 2.31 -24.84
C MET A 1 5.00 0.96 -24.56
N ILE A 2 5.83 0.47 -25.46
CA ILE A 2 6.67 -0.71 -25.20
C ILE A 2 8.01 -0.14 -24.71
N PHE A 3 8.48 -0.57 -23.54
CA PHE A 3 9.71 -0.11 -22.92
C PHE A 3 10.72 -1.26 -22.93
N GLU A 4 11.94 -1.02 -23.42
CA GLU A 4 12.97 -2.05 -23.63
C GLU A 4 14.05 -2.07 -22.54
N GLY A 5 13.74 -1.57 -21.34
CA GLY A 5 14.62 -1.60 -20.17
C GLY A 5 14.07 -2.45 -19.03
N ASP A 6 14.82 -2.50 -17.93
CA ASP A 6 14.38 -3.21 -16.72
C ASP A 6 13.31 -2.42 -15.92
N ASN A 7 12.74 -3.04 -14.88
CA ASN A 7 11.70 -2.44 -14.07
C ASN A 7 12.15 -1.16 -13.33
N VAL A 8 13.42 -1.08 -12.93
CA VAL A 8 13.96 0.10 -12.23
C VAL A 8 14.12 1.24 -13.22
N GLN A 9 14.65 0.96 -14.41
CA GLN A 9 14.78 1.93 -15.49
C GLN A 9 13.42 2.46 -15.93
N PHE A 10 12.40 1.59 -16.01
CA PHE A 10 11.03 2.01 -16.29
C PHE A 10 10.50 2.98 -15.22
N ILE A 11 10.71 2.66 -13.94
CA ILE A 11 10.31 3.53 -12.82
C ILE A 11 11.06 4.88 -12.88
N GLU A 12 12.35 4.88 -13.23
CA GLU A 12 13.14 6.10 -13.41
C GLU A 12 12.65 6.96 -14.58
N GLU A 13 12.17 6.34 -15.66
CA GLU A 13 11.60 7.07 -16.79
C GLU A 13 10.33 7.83 -16.38
N ILE A 14 9.49 7.20 -15.55
CA ILE A 14 8.21 7.78 -15.11
C ILE A 14 8.38 8.81 -13.98
N PHE A 15 9.20 8.50 -12.97
CA PHE A 15 9.32 9.33 -11.76
C PHE A 15 10.66 10.08 -11.65
N GLY A 16 11.60 9.83 -12.56
CA GLY A 16 12.94 10.40 -12.50
C GLY A 16 13.91 9.58 -11.65
N LYS A 17 15.21 9.83 -11.84
CA LYS A 17 16.27 9.00 -11.20
C LYS A 17 16.32 9.06 -9.68
N ASN A 18 16.00 10.22 -9.09
CA ASN A 18 16.14 10.51 -7.66
C ASN A 18 14.88 11.21 -7.12
N LEU A 19 14.67 11.18 -5.80
CA LEU A 19 13.52 11.83 -5.15
C LEU A 19 13.36 13.32 -5.50
N GLN A 20 14.49 14.02 -5.66
CA GLN A 20 14.53 15.43 -6.04
C GLN A 20 13.94 15.68 -7.45
N ASN A 21 14.02 14.68 -8.33
CA ASN A 21 13.52 14.75 -9.71
C ASN A 21 12.04 14.37 -9.81
N ILE A 22 11.48 13.68 -8.81
CA ILE A 22 10.03 13.36 -8.75
C ILE A 22 9.19 14.65 -8.83
N SER A 23 9.72 15.77 -8.30
CA SER A 23 9.08 17.09 -8.34
C SER A 23 8.82 17.66 -9.75
N LYS A 24 9.39 17.06 -10.80
CA LYS A 24 9.16 17.45 -12.20
C LYS A 24 7.99 16.70 -12.84
N ASN A 25 7.62 15.55 -12.28
CA ASN A 25 6.55 14.68 -12.79
C ASN A 25 5.39 14.59 -11.79
N ASN A 26 4.89 15.75 -11.32
CA ASN A 26 3.94 15.87 -10.21
C ASN A 26 2.55 15.25 -10.43
N ASN A 27 2.28 14.68 -11.60
CA ASN A 27 1.00 14.04 -11.94
C ASN A 27 1.23 12.72 -12.72
N ALA A 28 2.26 11.96 -12.37
CA ALA A 28 2.51 10.66 -12.96
C ALA A 28 1.89 9.53 -12.11
N ALA A 29 1.37 8.50 -12.78
CA ALA A 29 0.86 7.29 -12.15
C ALA A 29 1.21 6.08 -13.01
N ILE A 30 1.50 4.95 -12.36
CA ILE A 30 1.68 3.66 -13.03
C ILE A 30 0.42 2.83 -12.79
N LEU A 31 -0.21 2.40 -13.87
CA LEU A 31 -1.34 1.48 -13.86
C LEU A 31 -0.86 0.07 -14.21
N ALA A 32 -1.33 -0.93 -13.47
CA ALA A 32 -0.98 -2.33 -13.72
C ALA A 32 -2.22 -3.22 -13.69
N SER A 33 -2.14 -4.36 -14.38
CA SER A 33 -3.27 -5.26 -14.60
C SER A 33 -3.67 -6.10 -13.39
N SER A 34 -2.81 -6.25 -12.38
CA SER A 34 -3.09 -7.05 -11.19
C SER A 34 -2.47 -6.47 -9.92
N ASN A 35 -3.07 -6.79 -8.78
CA ASN A 35 -2.59 -6.37 -7.46
C ASN A 35 -1.16 -6.86 -7.16
N ASN A 36 -0.78 -8.04 -7.65
CA ASN A 36 0.58 -8.55 -7.47
C ASN A 36 1.61 -7.65 -8.15
N VAL A 37 1.33 -7.20 -9.38
CA VAL A 37 2.20 -6.28 -10.11
C VAL A 37 2.18 -4.89 -9.46
N VAL A 38 1.01 -4.41 -9.01
CA VAL A 38 0.92 -3.16 -8.25
C VAL A 38 1.79 -3.21 -6.99
N ASN A 39 1.74 -4.29 -6.21
CA ASN A 39 2.50 -4.44 -4.98
C ASN A 39 4.01 -4.52 -5.25
N PHE A 40 4.39 -5.23 -6.32
CA PHE A 40 5.78 -5.27 -6.78
C PHE A 40 6.30 -3.86 -7.11
N ILE A 41 5.58 -3.11 -7.96
CA ILE A 41 5.97 -1.75 -8.36
C ILE A 41 6.03 -0.82 -7.14
N LYS A 42 5.02 -0.86 -6.26
CA LYS A 42 4.99 -0.07 -5.02
C LYS A 42 6.22 -0.32 -4.16
N LYS A 43 6.60 -1.59 -3.97
CA LYS A 43 7.78 -1.96 -3.20
C LYS A 43 9.05 -1.44 -3.87
N THR A 44 9.22 -1.63 -5.17
CA THR A 44 10.39 -1.12 -5.90
C THR A 44 10.51 0.42 -5.81
N VAL A 45 9.39 1.14 -5.89
CA VAL A 45 9.36 2.60 -5.69
C VAL A 45 9.77 2.96 -4.26
N LEU A 46 9.19 2.29 -3.24
CA LEU A 46 9.56 2.52 -1.84
C LEU A 46 11.05 2.31 -1.60
N ASP A 47 11.59 1.14 -1.98
CA ASP A 47 12.98 0.76 -1.78
C ASP A 47 13.97 1.70 -2.48
N LYS A 48 13.60 2.20 -3.66
CA LYS A 48 14.45 3.09 -4.45
C LYS A 48 14.51 4.51 -3.89
N TYR A 49 13.36 5.04 -3.50
CA TYR A 49 13.20 6.48 -3.24
C TYR A 49 13.18 6.79 -1.74
N PHE A 50 12.77 5.86 -0.89
CA PHE A 50 12.52 6.10 0.53
C PHE A 50 13.39 5.19 1.40
N LYS A 51 14.23 5.81 2.24
CA LYS A 51 15.14 5.09 3.15
C LYS A 51 14.48 4.70 4.47
N ASP A 52 13.75 5.64 5.07
CA ASP A 52 13.15 5.46 6.40
C ASP A 52 11.72 4.92 6.24
N GLN A 53 11.61 3.59 6.21
CA GLN A 53 10.35 2.89 6.04
C GLN A 53 9.86 2.28 7.36
N ILE A 54 8.56 2.32 7.62
CA ILE A 54 7.89 1.71 8.77
C ILE A 54 6.81 0.77 8.24
N THR A 55 6.77 -0.45 8.76
CA THR A 55 5.73 -1.43 8.40
C THR A 55 4.77 -1.63 9.56
N TYR A 56 3.49 -1.49 9.25
CA TYR A 56 2.37 -1.78 10.15
C TYR A 56 1.72 -3.08 9.70
N TYR A 57 1.31 -3.90 10.65
CA TYR A 57 0.61 -5.15 10.39
C TYR A 57 -0.86 -5.03 10.80
N SER A 58 -1.72 -5.73 10.08
CA SER A 58 -3.17 -5.71 10.34
C SER A 58 -3.57 -6.32 11.68
N ASP A 59 -2.69 -7.07 12.33
CA ASP A 59 -2.81 -7.61 13.69
C ASP A 59 -2.13 -6.73 14.76
N ASP A 60 -1.46 -5.63 14.36
CA ASP A 60 -1.05 -4.62 15.32
C ASP A 60 -2.31 -4.05 15.98
N ASN A 61 -2.28 -3.91 17.32
CA ASN A 61 -3.38 -3.32 18.08
C ASN A 61 -3.58 -1.85 17.67
N LEU A 62 -4.34 -1.63 16.59
CA LEU A 62 -4.75 -0.31 16.16
C LEU A 62 -5.77 0.22 17.16
N TYR A 63 -5.65 1.51 17.48
CA TYR A 63 -6.47 2.26 18.45
C TYR A 63 -8.00 2.06 18.30
N PHE A 64 -8.48 1.59 17.15
CA PHE A 64 -9.89 1.49 16.78
C PHE A 64 -10.54 0.11 17.00
N GLU A 65 -9.79 -0.96 17.29
CA GLU A 65 -10.34 -2.32 17.31
C GLU A 65 -11.31 -2.58 18.49
N ASN A 66 -11.15 -1.87 19.60
CA ASN A 66 -11.96 -2.11 20.80
C ASN A 66 -13.40 -1.56 20.72
N ASN A 67 -13.68 -0.59 19.86
CA ASN A 67 -14.97 0.12 19.87
C ASN A 67 -16.07 -0.53 19.02
N TYR A 68 -15.74 -1.47 18.12
CA TYR A 68 -16.68 -1.99 17.12
C TYR A 68 -17.02 -3.49 17.26
N LYS A 69 -16.45 -4.18 18.26
CA LYS A 69 -16.68 -5.62 18.51
C LYS A 69 -18.18 -5.99 18.57
N LYS A 70 -18.98 -5.14 19.23
CA LYS A 70 -20.44 -5.30 19.36
C LYS A 70 -21.20 -5.29 18.04
N ASN A 71 -20.66 -4.65 17.00
CA ASN A 71 -21.28 -4.56 15.67
C ASN A 71 -20.94 -5.77 14.80
N ALA A 72 -19.76 -6.38 14.99
CA ALA A 72 -19.36 -7.59 14.29
C ALA A 72 -20.22 -8.80 14.71
N ASP A 73 -20.46 -8.95 16.02
CA ASP A 73 -21.29 -10.03 16.57
C ASP A 73 -22.74 -9.98 16.06
N LYS A 74 -23.31 -8.78 15.90
CA LYS A 74 -24.65 -8.57 15.35
C LYS A 74 -24.82 -8.98 13.88
N LEU A 75 -23.72 -9.04 13.12
CA LEU A 75 -23.72 -9.35 11.69
C LEU A 75 -23.46 -10.83 11.38
N GLY A 76 -23.35 -11.69 12.40
CA GLY A 76 -23.15 -13.14 12.22
C GLY A 76 -21.81 -13.50 11.58
N ILE A 77 -20.79 -12.65 11.71
CA ILE A 77 -19.47 -12.88 11.15
C ILE A 77 -18.73 -13.88 12.04
N THR A 78 -18.31 -15.02 11.48
CA THR A 78 -17.60 -16.07 12.23
C THR A 78 -16.15 -15.69 12.51
N THR A 79 -15.57 -16.28 13.56
CA THR A 79 -14.18 -16.05 13.97
C THR A 79 -13.18 -16.38 12.85
N ASP A 80 -13.42 -17.43 12.07
CA ASP A 80 -12.57 -17.79 10.92
C ASP A 80 -12.61 -16.73 9.80
N LEU A 81 -13.79 -16.13 9.56
CA LEU A 81 -13.93 -15.04 8.59
C LEU A 81 -13.24 -13.76 9.09
N LEU A 82 -13.29 -13.48 10.39
CA LEU A 82 -12.56 -12.38 11.05
C LEU A 82 -11.05 -12.62 11.13
N ASN A 83 -10.59 -13.87 11.11
CA ASN A 83 -9.16 -14.15 11.09
C ASN A 83 -8.57 -13.97 9.68
N THR A 84 -9.41 -14.10 8.65
CA THR A 84 -9.01 -13.90 7.25
C THR A 84 -8.99 -12.41 6.87
N PHE A 85 -9.82 -11.61 7.54
CA PHE A 85 -9.99 -10.19 7.25
C PHE A 85 -9.94 -9.38 8.54
N ASN A 86 -9.25 -8.24 8.57
CA ASN A 86 -9.28 -7.35 9.72
C ASN A 86 -10.72 -6.95 10.11
N SER A 87 -10.91 -6.32 11.27
CA SER A 87 -12.21 -5.81 11.75
C SER A 87 -12.98 -4.96 10.71
N SER A 88 -12.26 -4.47 9.70
CA SER A 88 -12.73 -3.75 8.54
C SER A 88 -13.05 -4.62 7.30
N ARG A 89 -13.02 -5.95 7.30
CA ARG A 89 -13.25 -6.82 6.12
C ARG A 89 -12.19 -6.69 5.00
N TYR A 90 -10.98 -6.22 5.29
CA TYR A 90 -9.84 -6.31 4.36
C TYR A 90 -8.96 -7.49 4.73
N SER A 91 -8.43 -8.20 3.74
CA SER A 91 -7.47 -9.29 3.98
C SER A 91 -6.37 -8.80 4.90
N GLN A 92 -5.88 -9.64 5.81
CA GLN A 92 -4.70 -9.29 6.59
C GLN A 92 -3.59 -8.79 5.65
N HIS A 93 -3.06 -7.62 5.94
CA HIS A 93 -2.12 -6.91 5.08
C HIS A 93 -1.08 -6.21 5.94
N ASN A 94 0.13 -6.14 5.40
CA ASN A 94 1.15 -5.24 5.89
C ASN A 94 1.10 -3.94 5.07
N LEU A 95 1.23 -2.81 5.76
CA LEU A 95 1.32 -1.49 5.16
C LEU A 95 2.70 -0.91 5.49
N THR A 96 3.57 -0.88 4.49
CA THR A 96 4.87 -0.19 4.59
C THR A 96 4.72 1.24 4.08
N ILE A 97 5.04 2.22 4.93
CA ILE A 97 5.01 3.65 4.61
C ILE A 97 6.37 4.30 4.86
N ALA A 98 6.59 5.47 4.27
CA ALA A 98 7.75 6.30 4.52
C ALA A 98 7.35 7.78 4.56
N LYS A 99 8.19 8.64 5.13
CA LYS A 99 7.91 10.08 5.16
C LYS A 99 7.71 10.62 3.75
N ALA A 100 6.62 11.37 3.55
CA ALA A 100 6.21 11.96 2.28
C ALA A 100 5.77 10.96 1.17
N CYS A 101 5.48 9.70 1.52
CA CYS A 101 4.85 8.77 0.57
C CYS A 101 3.40 9.20 0.25
N ILE A 102 2.95 8.93 -0.97
CA ILE A 102 1.57 9.17 -1.40
C ILE A 102 0.69 8.03 -0.87
N MET A 103 -0.43 8.40 -0.25
CA MET A 103 -1.41 7.46 0.28
C MET A 103 -2.77 7.68 -0.37
N ILE A 104 -3.52 6.59 -0.56
CA ILE A 104 -4.92 6.64 -0.96
C ILE A 104 -5.75 6.21 0.25
N CYS A 105 -6.68 7.05 0.66
CA CYS A 105 -7.63 6.70 1.71
C CYS A 105 -8.68 5.75 1.13
N LEU A 106 -8.84 4.57 1.73
CA LEU A 106 -9.81 3.58 1.27
C LEU A 106 -11.15 3.66 2.03
N ARG A 107 -11.22 4.51 3.08
CA ARG A 107 -12.40 4.71 3.94
C ARG A 107 -12.50 6.15 4.40
N ASN A 108 -13.72 6.59 4.68
CA ASN A 108 -14.02 7.87 5.34
C ASN A 108 -14.05 7.70 6.85
#